data_AF-A0A350W5H2-F1
#
_entry.id   AF-A0A350W5H2-F1
#
_cell.length_a   1.000
_cell.length_b   1.000
_cell.length_c   1.000
_cell.angle_alpha   90.00
_cell.angle_beta   90.00
_cell.angle_gamma   90.00
#
_symmetry.space_group_name_H-M   'P 1'
#
loop_
_entity.id
_entity.type
_entity.pdbx_description
1 polymer ?
#
loop_
_entity_poly.entity_id
_entity_poly.type
_entity_poly.pdbx_seq_one_letter_code
_entity_poly.pdbx_strand_id
1 'polypeptide(L)'
;MRLFIAVNIRAETKDKIAGIQSVFKKNCDGIKWTSPENLHLTLKFLGEVDDNKKDLISEKLRQAVIGIKKFEIDFEKIGVFPDETSPRVLWLGAGTGKTELENLAQKVESLLMSTAELDFEKEKRPFSAHLTLGRFKSLTRSPRIYSGVSEAN
;
A
#
# COMPACT_ATOMS: atom_id res chain seq x y z
N MET A 1 -16.56 -4.76 -10.53
CA MET A 1 -15.74 -5.37 -9.46
C MET A 1 -14.68 -4.38 -9.05
N ARG A 2 -14.30 -4.33 -7.78
CA ARG A 2 -13.29 -3.35 -7.35
C ARG A 2 -11.87 -3.87 -7.51
N LEU A 3 -11.05 -3.17 -8.30
CA LEU A 3 -9.67 -3.55 -8.57
C LEU A 3 -8.64 -2.51 -8.09
N PHE A 4 -7.43 -3.00 -7.85
CA PHE A 4 -6.22 -2.21 -7.64
C PHE A 4 -5.02 -3.00 -8.14
N ILE A 5 -3.91 -2.30 -8.36
CA ILE A 5 -2.63 -2.88 -8.78
C ILE A 5 -1.67 -2.74 -7.61
N ALA A 6 -0.92 -3.81 -7.33
CA ALA A 6 0.00 -3.85 -6.21
C ALA A 6 1.23 -4.69 -6.48
N VAL A 7 2.30 -4.40 -5.75
CA VAL A 7 3.46 -5.28 -5.60
C VAL A 7 3.20 -6.20 -4.41
N ASN A 8 3.25 -7.51 -4.68
CA ASN A 8 3.17 -8.52 -3.62
C ASN A 8 4.51 -8.65 -2.90
N ILE A 9 4.45 -9.09 -1.65
CA ILE A 9 5.61 -9.20 -0.77
C ILE A 9 5.95 -10.66 -0.55
N ARG A 10 7.25 -10.96 -0.44
CA ARG A 10 7.76 -12.32 -0.19
C ARG A 10 7.27 -12.83 1.17
N ALA A 11 7.08 -14.14 1.29
CA ALA A 11 6.50 -14.74 2.50
C ALA A 11 7.33 -14.41 3.75
N GLU A 12 8.66 -14.44 3.64
CA GLU A 12 9.58 -14.18 4.75
C GLU A 12 9.43 -12.75 5.29
N THR A 13 9.15 -11.78 4.41
CA THR A 13 8.91 -10.39 4.82
C THR A 13 7.52 -10.23 5.45
N LYS A 14 6.51 -10.99 4.99
CA LYS A 14 5.17 -11.00 5.61
C LYS A 14 5.23 -11.50 7.06
N ASP A 15 6.05 -12.51 7.34
CA ASP A 15 6.24 -13.03 8.69
C ASP A 15 6.90 -12.00 9.62
N LYS A 16 7.93 -11.30 9.13
CA LYS A 16 8.56 -10.19 9.88
C LYS A 16 7.55 -9.08 10.21
N ILE A 17 6.71 -8.71 9.23
CA ILE A 17 5.66 -7.71 9.43
C ILE A 17 4.60 -8.19 10.43
N ALA A 18 4.25 -9.48 10.43
CA ALA A 18 3.34 -10.05 11.41
C ALA A 18 3.90 -9.94 12.84
N GLY A 19 5.22 -10.06 13.00
CA GLY A 19 5.94 -9.76 14.25
C GLY A 19 5.70 -8.31 14.71
N ILE A 20 5.87 -7.34 13.80
CA ILE A 20 5.61 -5.91 14.07
C ILE A 20 4.14 -5.69 14.47
N GLN A 21 3.19 -6.24 13.71
CA GLN A 21 1.76 -6.16 14.05
C GLN A 21 1.47 -6.74 15.44
N SER A 22 2.18 -7.79 15.86
CA SER A 22 2.00 -8.41 17.18
C SER A 22 2.43 -7.50 18.34
N VAL A 23 3.46 -6.67 18.14
CA VAL A 23 3.86 -5.64 19.11
C VAL A 23 2.75 -4.59 19.25
N PHE A 24 2.20 -4.10 18.14
CA PHE A 24 1.11 -3.12 18.19
C PHE A 24 -0.20 -3.70 18.72
N LYS A 25 -0.54 -4.95 18.39
CA LYS A 25 -1.74 -5.64 18.91
C LYS A 25 -1.79 -5.66 20.44
N LYS A 26 -0.63 -5.69 21.10
CA LYS A 26 -0.55 -5.68 22.58
C LYS A 26 -0.77 -4.29 23.19
N ASN A 27 -0.54 -3.22 22.42
CA ASN A 27 -0.49 -1.85 22.92
C ASN A 27 -1.58 -0.94 22.32
N CYS A 28 -2.27 -1.39 21.28
CA CYS A 28 -3.26 -0.61 20.54
C CYS A 28 -4.53 -1.41 20.31
N ASP A 29 -5.64 -0.88 20.82
CA ASP A 29 -6.98 -1.41 20.59
C ASP A 29 -7.65 -0.76 19.38
N GLY A 30 -8.73 -1.40 18.92
CA GLY A 30 -9.58 -0.82 17.88
C GLY A 30 -8.98 -0.86 16.48
N ILE A 31 -7.92 -1.63 16.23
CA ILE A 31 -7.34 -1.80 14.88
C ILE A 31 -7.84 -3.10 14.27
N LYS A 32 -8.39 -3.02 13.04
CA LYS A 32 -8.58 -4.17 12.16
C LYS A 32 -7.28 -4.39 11.38
N TRP A 33 -6.53 -5.41 11.76
CA TRP A 33 -5.24 -5.75 11.18
C TRP A 33 -5.38 -6.32 9.76
N THR A 34 -4.47 -5.91 8.87
CA THR A 34 -4.33 -6.55 7.55
C THR A 34 -3.80 -7.96 7.76
N SER A 35 -4.45 -8.95 7.16
CA SER A 35 -3.97 -10.33 7.23
C SER A 35 -2.71 -10.54 6.36
N PRO A 36 -1.83 -11.50 6.70
CA PRO A 36 -0.56 -11.69 6.00
C PRO A 36 -0.71 -11.86 4.48
N GLU A 37 -1.70 -12.61 4.03
CA GLU A 37 -1.99 -12.84 2.62
C GLU A 37 -2.36 -11.54 1.87
N ASN A 38 -2.94 -10.57 2.58
CA ASN A 38 -3.34 -9.28 2.06
C ASN A 38 -2.28 -8.19 2.22
N LEU A 39 -1.09 -8.48 2.75
CA LEU A 39 0.01 -7.52 2.81
C LEU A 39 0.59 -7.28 1.42
N HIS A 40 0.55 -6.02 0.98
CA HIS A 40 1.04 -5.58 -0.32
C HIS A 40 1.36 -4.07 -0.31
N LEU A 41 2.09 -3.62 -1.34
CA LEU A 41 2.30 -2.21 -1.66
C LEU A 41 1.37 -1.84 -2.82
N THR A 42 0.34 -1.03 -2.56
CA THR A 42 -0.58 -0.60 -3.63
C THR A 42 0.11 0.42 -4.54
N LEU A 43 0.05 0.23 -5.85
CA LEU A 43 0.54 1.16 -6.87
C LEU A 43 -0.57 2.09 -7.37
N LYS A 44 -1.76 1.55 -7.67
CA LYS A 44 -2.90 2.32 -8.19
C LYS A 44 -4.22 1.66 -7.81
N PHE A 45 -5.17 2.44 -7.30
CA PHE A 45 -6.57 2.04 -7.21
C PHE A 45 -7.28 2.30 -8.53
N LEU A 46 -7.98 1.29 -9.05
CA LEU A 46 -8.74 1.37 -10.30
C LEU A 46 -10.23 1.65 -10.07
N GLY A 47 -10.72 1.43 -8.85
CA GLY A 47 -12.14 1.58 -8.54
C GLY A 47 -12.95 0.41 -9.10
N GLU A 48 -14.18 0.68 -9.52
CA GLU A 48 -15.02 -0.31 -10.19
C GLU A 48 -14.56 -0.51 -11.63
N VAL A 49 -14.34 -1.78 -11.99
CA VAL A 49 -13.90 -2.22 -13.30
C VAL A 49 -14.84 -3.31 -13.81
N ASP A 50 -15.18 -3.23 -15.09
CA ASP A 50 -15.92 -4.26 -15.81
C ASP A 50 -15.06 -5.52 -15.96
N ASP A 51 -15.64 -6.70 -15.75
CA ASP A 51 -14.89 -7.97 -15.76
C ASP A 51 -14.18 -8.22 -17.10
N ASN A 52 -14.79 -7.79 -18.21
CA ASN A 52 -14.23 -7.90 -19.55
C ASN A 52 -12.93 -7.09 -19.78
N LYS A 53 -12.58 -6.15 -18.90
CA LYS A 53 -11.34 -5.35 -18.99
C LYS A 53 -10.16 -6.00 -18.27
N LYS A 54 -10.38 -7.04 -17.47
CA LYS A 54 -9.37 -7.65 -16.61
C LYS A 54 -8.18 -8.21 -17.39
N ASP A 55 -8.44 -8.93 -18.49
CA ASP A 55 -7.38 -9.55 -19.28
C ASP A 55 -6.54 -8.50 -20.01
N LEU A 56 -7.19 -7.45 -20.53
CA LEU A 56 -6.50 -6.31 -21.14
C LEU A 56 -5.60 -5.60 -20.13
N ILE A 57 -6.09 -5.31 -18.92
CA ILE A 57 -5.30 -4.68 -17.85
C ILE A 57 -4.08 -5.56 -17.53
N SER A 58 -4.29 -6.87 -17.37
CA SER A 58 -3.22 -7.82 -17.06
C SER A 58 -2.15 -7.84 -18.16
N GLU A 59 -2.56 -7.80 -19.42
CA GLU A 59 -1.65 -7.77 -20.56
C GLU A 59 -0.84 -6.48 -20.64
N LYS A 60 -1.50 -5.32 -20.50
CA LYS A 60 -0.82 -4.03 -20.48
C LYS A 60 0.19 -3.97 -19.33
N LEU A 61 -0.17 -4.45 -18.14
CA LEU A 61 0.75 -4.48 -17.00
C LEU A 61 1.98 -5.35 -17.25
N ARG A 62 1.83 -6.52 -17.89
CA ARG A 62 2.98 -7.35 -18.30
C ARG A 62 3.94 -6.57 -19.18
N GLN A 63 3.43 -5.78 -20.11
CA GLN A 63 4.25 -4.95 -21.00
C GLN A 63 4.93 -3.80 -20.23
N ALA A 64 4.23 -3.13 -19.31
CA ALA A 64 4.83 -2.03 -18.54
C ALA A 64 6.00 -2.47 -17.64
N VAL A 65 5.98 -3.71 -17.15
CA VAL A 65 7.07 -4.19 -16.29
C VAL A 65 8.30 -4.69 -17.06
N ILE A 66 8.23 -4.80 -18.40
CA ILE A 66 9.38 -5.15 -19.22
C ILE A 66 10.48 -4.09 -19.05
N GLY A 67 11.71 -4.57 -18.87
CA GLY A 67 12.91 -3.73 -18.70
C GLY A 67 13.06 -3.11 -17.31
N ILE A 68 12.09 -3.28 -16.41
CA ILE A 68 12.24 -2.86 -15.01
C ILE A 68 13.17 -3.83 -14.30
N LYS A 69 14.29 -3.32 -13.78
CA LYS A 69 15.22 -4.11 -12.97
C LYS A 69 14.56 -4.45 -11.64
N LYS A 70 14.85 -5.64 -11.11
CA LYS A 70 14.49 -5.99 -9.74
C LYS A 70 15.22 -5.05 -8.78
N PHE A 71 14.54 -4.65 -7.71
CA PHE A 71 15.09 -3.81 -6.65
C PHE A 71 14.62 -4.33 -5.30
N GLU A 72 15.35 -3.95 -4.26
CA GLU A 72 15.02 -4.29 -2.88
C GLU A 72 14.26 -3.14 -2.22
N ILE A 73 13.37 -3.47 -1.29
CA ILE A 73 12.59 -2.50 -0.52
C ILE A 73 12.75 -2.85 0.96
N ASP A 74 13.05 -1.85 1.77
CA ASP A 74 12.94 -1.93 3.23
C ASP A 74 11.80 -1.03 3.75
N PHE A 75 11.57 -1.10 5.06
CA PHE A 75 10.57 -0.30 5.75
C PHE A 75 11.22 0.36 6.95
N GLU A 76 11.23 1.69 6.98
CA GLU A 76 11.98 2.46 7.99
C GLU A 76 11.07 3.29 8.89
N LYS A 77 9.84 3.57 8.46
CA LYS A 77 8.94 4.49 9.17
C LYS A 77 7.61 3.85 9.48
N ILE A 78 7.09 4.08 10.68
CA ILE A 78 5.68 3.84 11.01
C ILE A 78 4.94 5.17 10.94
N GLY A 79 3.72 5.16 10.41
CA GLY A 79 2.90 6.35 10.34
C GLY A 79 1.42 6.05 10.26
N VAL A 80 0.62 7.11 10.22
CA VAL A 80 -0.84 7.03 10.12
C VAL A 80 -1.38 7.92 9.00
N PHE A 81 -2.57 7.57 8.49
CA PHE A 81 -3.35 8.44 7.61
C PHE A 81 -4.74 8.74 8.17
N PRO A 82 -5.33 9.91 7.88
CA PRO A 82 -4.67 11.06 7.25
C PRO A 82 -3.62 11.71 8.15
N ASP A 83 -3.85 11.74 9.46
CA ASP A 83 -2.98 12.34 10.47
C ASP A 83 -3.23 11.69 11.84
N GLU A 84 -2.45 12.10 12.85
CA GLU A 84 -2.51 11.58 14.22
C GLU A 84 -3.75 12.04 15.01
N THR A 85 -4.42 13.10 14.56
CA THR A 85 -5.62 13.62 15.24
C THR A 85 -6.86 12.76 14.94
N SER A 86 -6.95 12.21 13.73
CA SER A 86 -8.03 11.31 13.33
C SER A 86 -7.53 10.11 12.50
N PRO A 87 -6.69 9.25 13.09
CA PRO A 87 -6.02 8.17 12.38
C PRO A 87 -7.03 7.11 11.91
N ARG A 88 -6.91 6.71 10.65
CA ARG A 88 -7.75 5.70 9.97
C ARG A 88 -6.94 4.52 9.48
N VAL A 89 -5.67 4.72 9.14
CA VAL A 89 -4.77 3.68 8.64
C VAL A 89 -3.47 3.76 9.42
N LEU A 90 -2.96 2.62 9.87
CA LEU A 90 -1.60 2.44 10.38
C LEU A 90 -0.77 1.78 9.27
N TRP A 91 0.41 2.30 8.98
CA TRP A 91 1.22 1.86 7.85
C TRP A 91 2.73 1.85 8.14
N LEU A 92 3.47 1.09 7.32
CA LEU A 92 4.93 1.14 7.19
C LEU A 92 5.31 1.89 5.92
N GLY A 93 6.20 2.87 6.03
CA GLY A 93 6.74 3.64 4.90
C GLY A 93 7.99 2.99 4.35
N ALA A 94 8.10 2.93 3.03
CA ALA A 94 9.30 2.44 2.36
C ALA A 94 10.50 3.37 2.57
N GLY A 95 11.68 2.80 2.81
CA GLY A 95 12.97 3.49 2.86
C GLY A 95 13.74 3.30 1.56
N THR A 96 14.77 2.44 1.58
CA THR A 96 15.46 1.95 0.38
C THR A 96 14.44 1.37 -0.61
N GLY A 97 14.61 1.65 -1.90
CA GLY A 97 13.69 1.21 -2.95
C GLY A 97 12.44 2.07 -3.12
N LYS A 98 12.27 3.12 -2.31
CA LYS A 98 11.12 4.05 -2.40
C LYS A 98 11.03 4.72 -3.78
N THR A 99 12.13 5.26 -4.29
CA THR A 99 12.16 5.95 -5.59
C THR A 99 11.82 5.00 -6.73
N GLU A 100 12.32 3.77 -6.68
CA GLU A 100 12.02 2.73 -7.66
C GLU A 100 10.54 2.34 -7.62
N LEU A 101 9.93 2.27 -6.42
CA LEU A 101 8.51 2.01 -6.25
C LEU A 101 7.64 3.17 -6.76
N GLU A 102 8.04 4.42 -6.49
CA GLU A 102 7.40 5.64 -7.02
C GLU A 102 7.44 5.66 -8.55
N ASN A 103 8.59 5.37 -9.14
CA ASN A 103 8.76 5.28 -10.60
C ASN A 103 7.90 4.15 -11.19
N LEU A 104 7.82 3.00 -10.52
CA LEU A 104 6.95 1.90 -10.93
C LEU A 104 5.47 2.30 -10.89
N ALA A 105 5.02 2.98 -9.82
CA ALA A 105 3.66 3.48 -9.71
C ALA A 105 3.32 4.48 -10.83
N GLN A 106 4.23 5.42 -11.12
CA GLN A 106 4.08 6.39 -12.20
C GLN A 106 4.02 5.74 -13.58
N LYS A 107 4.85 4.70 -13.82
CA LYS A 107 4.83 3.94 -15.08
C LYS A 107 3.52 3.20 -15.26
N VAL A 108 3.01 2.57 -14.19
CA VAL A 108 1.70 1.91 -14.19
C VAL A 108 0.59 2.91 -14.47
N GLU A 109 0.59 4.08 -13.81
CA GLU A 109 -0.42 5.12 -14.05
C GLU A 109 -0.39 5.62 -15.51
N SER A 110 0.81 5.92 -16.03
CA SER A 110 0.99 6.40 -17.41
C SER A 110 0.53 5.39 -18.46
N LEU A 111 0.79 4.09 -18.24
CA LEU A 111 0.32 3.01 -19.09
C LEU A 111 -1.22 2.96 -19.12
N LEU A 112 -1.84 3.00 -17.95
CA LEU A 112 -3.29 2.92 -17.84
C LEU A 112 -3.97 4.11 -18.53
N MET A 113 -3.44 5.31 -18.31
CA MET A 113 -3.96 6.54 -18.94
C MET A 113 -3.75 6.59 -20.46
N SER A 114 -2.74 5.90 -21.00
CA SER A 114 -2.45 5.86 -22.43
C SER A 114 -3.15 4.71 -23.17
N THR A 115 -3.87 3.83 -22.45
CA THR A 115 -4.64 2.74 -23.06
C THR A 115 -6.06 3.24 -23.33
N ALA A 116 -6.38 3.52 -24.59
CA ALA A 116 -7.66 4.14 -24.99
C ALA A 116 -8.91 3.35 -24.56
N GLU A 117 -8.81 2.03 -24.45
CA GLU A 117 -9.89 1.14 -24.03
C GLU A 117 -10.11 1.14 -22.50
N LEU A 118 -9.23 1.80 -21.74
CA LEU A 118 -9.27 1.91 -20.28
C LEU A 118 -9.55 3.37 -19.88
N ASP A 119 -10.75 3.63 -19.39
CA ASP A 119 -11.16 4.95 -18.91
C ASP A 119 -10.88 5.10 -17.41
N PHE A 120 -9.60 5.25 -17.05
CA PHE A 120 -9.18 5.44 -15.66
C PHE A 120 -8.81 6.89 -15.37
N GLU A 121 -9.35 7.43 -14.28
CA GLU A 121 -8.93 8.74 -13.79
C GLU A 121 -7.52 8.70 -13.18
N LYS A 122 -6.77 9.77 -13.47
CA LYS A 122 -5.50 10.07 -12.80
C LYS A 122 -5.72 10.21 -11.30
N GLU A 123 -4.82 9.64 -10.51
CA GLU A 123 -4.84 9.84 -9.07
C GLU A 123 -4.53 11.31 -8.74
N LYS A 124 -5.40 11.93 -7.93
CA LYS A 124 -5.24 13.35 -7.55
C LYS A 124 -4.28 13.51 -6.38
N ARG A 125 -4.13 12.45 -5.57
CA ARG A 125 -3.25 12.44 -4.42
C ARG A 125 -1.83 12.01 -4.83
N PRO A 126 -0.79 12.61 -4.24
CA PRO A 126 0.57 12.11 -4.40
C PRO A 126 0.64 10.63 -4.01
N PHE A 127 1.40 9.86 -4.77
CA PHE A 127 1.71 8.49 -4.40
C PHE A 127 2.43 8.47 -3.04
N SER A 128 2.05 7.52 -2.20
CA SER A 128 2.74 7.27 -0.94
C SER A 128 3.20 5.82 -0.91
N ALA A 129 4.51 5.62 -0.90
CA ALA A 129 5.15 4.31 -0.84
C ALA A 129 4.97 3.69 0.56
N HIS A 130 3.82 3.05 0.79
CA HIS A 130 3.47 2.52 2.10
C HIS A 130 2.80 1.14 2.02
N LEU A 131 2.97 0.37 3.09
CA LEU A 131 2.29 -0.88 3.36
C LEU A 131 1.31 -0.69 4.51
N THR A 132 0.04 -1.02 4.29
CA THR A 132 -0.99 -0.91 5.33
C THR A 132 -0.90 -2.06 6.33
N LEU A 133 -0.55 -1.75 7.59
CA LEU A 133 -0.54 -2.71 8.70
C LEU A 133 -1.94 -3.00 9.23
N GLY A 134 -2.80 -1.99 9.25
CA GLY A 134 -4.15 -2.11 9.77
C GLY A 134 -4.94 -0.83 9.63
N ARG A 135 -6.23 -0.93 9.90
CA ARG A 135 -7.17 0.19 9.82
C ARG A 135 -7.84 0.38 11.17
N PHE A 136 -7.83 1.58 11.70
CA PHE A 136 -8.56 1.90 12.91
C PHE A 136 -10.06 1.75 12.64
N LYS A 137 -10.76 1.02 13.51
CA LYS A 137 -12.23 0.98 13.54
C LYS A 137 -12.71 2.42 13.81
N SER A 138 -13.88 2.79 13.30
CA SER A 138 -14.45 4.10 13.61
C SER A 138 -14.71 4.15 15.12
N LEU A 139 -13.84 4.83 15.86
CA LEU A 139 -13.98 4.96 17.30
C LEU A 139 -14.75 6.25 17.59
N THR A 140 -15.75 6.16 18.48
CA THR A 140 -16.39 7.29 19.14
C THR A 140 -15.45 7.97 20.16
N ARG A 141 -14.22 7.47 20.33
CA ARG A 141 -13.16 8.00 21.19
C ARG A 141 -11.83 7.95 20.44
N SER A 142 -10.99 8.98 20.55
CA SER A 142 -9.66 8.95 19.93
C SER A 142 -8.89 7.70 20.36
N PRO A 143 -8.37 6.89 19.42
CA PRO A 143 -7.52 5.76 19.78
C PRO A 143 -6.34 6.28 20.60
N ARG A 144 -6.03 5.60 21.71
CA ARG A 144 -4.74 5.81 22.38
C ARG A 144 -3.66 5.27 21.44
N ILE A 145 -3.19 6.10 20.51
CA ILE A 145 -1.92 5.84 19.84
C ILE A 145 -0.86 6.11 20.91
N TYR A 146 -0.25 5.04 21.43
CA TYR A 146 0.97 5.20 22.20
C TYR A 146 2.01 5.85 21.29
N SER A 147 2.54 6.99 21.70
CA SER A 147 3.61 7.75 21.03
C SER A 147 4.96 7.02 21.10
N GLY A 148 4.98 5.72 20.78
CA GLY A 148 6.20 4.95 20.55
C GLY A 148 6.73 5.12 19.12
N VAL A 149 6.13 5.99 18.31
CA VAL A 149 6.54 6.27 16.92
C VAL A 149 7.77 7.18 16.86
N SER A 150 8.24 7.72 18.00
CA SER A 150 9.39 8.63 18.10
C SER A 150 10.66 8.03 18.71
N GLU A 151 10.69 6.75 19.12
CA GLU A 151 11.84 6.17 19.83
C GLU A 151 12.31 4.84 19.21
N ALA A 152 12.47 4.81 17.89
CA ALA A 152 13.29 3.82 17.21
C ALA A 152 14.40 4.55 16.44
N ASN A 153 15.40 5.02 17.18
CA ASN A 153 16.75 5.33 16.71
C ASN A 153 17.73 4.85 17.78
#